data_AF-A0A4V4HC99-F1
#
_entry.id   AF-A0A4V4HC99-F1
#
_cell.length_a   1.000
_cell.length_b   1.000
_cell.length_c   1.000
_cell.angle_alpha   90.00
_cell.angle_beta   90.00
_cell.angle_gamma   90.00
#
_symmetry.space_group_name_H-M   'P 1'
#
loop_
_entity.id
_entity.type
_entity.pdbx_description
1 polymer ?
#
loop_
_entity_poly.entity_id
_entity_poly.type
_entity_poly.pdbx_seq_one_letter_code
_entity_poly.pdbx_strand_id
1 'polypeptide(L)'
;AAELFQLFTTTYVTKVNAQIVAPARAVVVKPDELKSLLACPLRAAIAQPHRHPSYLAAILSYSIIRNQPFLAGNQRTGLFIANEYLRAQGLPGLIEFDSIGVYGEAANAVMERVLGI
;
A
#
# COMPACT_ATOMS: atom_id res chain seq x y z
N ALA A 1 -5.95 -7.32 11.24
CA ALA A 1 -4.60 -6.83 10.93
C ALA A 1 -4.01 -7.70 9.82
N ALA A 2 -3.64 -7.12 8.67
CA ALA A 2 -2.92 -7.89 7.66
C ALA A 2 -1.56 -8.33 8.23
N GLU A 3 -1.16 -9.58 8.03
CA GLU A 3 0.21 -9.99 8.35
C GLU A 3 1.17 -9.16 7.50
N LEU A 4 2.13 -8.49 8.13
CA LEU A 4 3.04 -7.51 7.51
C LEU A 4 3.70 -8.02 6.22
N PHE A 5 3.97 -9.32 6.13
CA PHE A 5 4.53 -9.97 4.94
C PHE A 5 3.63 -9.83 3.69
N GLN A 6 2.31 -9.86 3.86
CA GLN A 6 1.36 -9.83 2.75
C GLN A 6 1.45 -8.51 1.97
N LEU A 7 1.74 -7.39 2.66
CA LEU A 7 1.89 -6.05 2.06
C LEU A 7 2.98 -6.00 0.97
N PHE A 8 3.93 -6.92 0.99
CA PHE A 8 5.05 -6.99 0.05
C PHE A 8 4.85 -8.04 -1.05
N THR A 9 3.64 -8.58 -1.20
CA THR A 9 3.31 -9.53 -2.26
C THR A 9 2.57 -8.85 -3.40
N THR A 10 2.91 -9.23 -4.64
CA THR A 10 2.22 -8.72 -5.84
C THR A 10 0.72 -9.08 -5.80
N THR A 11 0.37 -10.25 -5.27
CA THR A 11 -1.01 -10.71 -5.09
C THR A 11 -1.81 -9.77 -4.22
N TYR A 12 -1.31 -9.43 -3.02
CA TYR A 12 -2.03 -8.55 -2.11
C TYR A 12 -2.19 -7.14 -2.69
N VAL A 13 -1.11 -6.56 -3.20
CA VAL A 13 -1.14 -5.19 -3.74
C VAL A 13 -2.06 -5.10 -4.97
N THR A 14 -2.11 -6.14 -5.80
CA THR A 14 -3.05 -6.21 -6.94
C THR A 14 -4.50 -6.32 -6.48
N LYS A 15 -4.79 -7.10 -5.44
CA LYS A 15 -6.14 -7.17 -4.84
C LYS A 15 -6.58 -5.82 -4.28
N VAL A 16 -5.68 -5.13 -3.58
CA VAL A 16 -5.93 -3.77 -3.07
C VAL A 16 -6.20 -2.81 -4.23
N ASN A 17 -5.37 -2.82 -5.29
CA ASN A 17 -5.61 -1.99 -6.47
C ASN A 17 -6.98 -2.28 -7.09
N ALA A 18 -7.38 -3.55 -7.22
CA ALA A 18 -8.68 -3.96 -7.74
C ALA A 18 -9.85 -3.35 -6.96
N GLN A 19 -9.75 -3.28 -5.62
CA GLN A 19 -10.78 -2.63 -4.81
C GLN A 19 -10.78 -1.11 -5.00
N ILE A 20 -9.60 -0.49 -5.06
CA ILE A 20 -9.44 0.96 -5.21
C ILE A 20 -9.98 1.49 -6.55
N VAL A 21 -9.81 0.72 -7.62
CA VAL A 21 -10.22 1.15 -8.97
C VAL A 21 -11.62 0.70 -9.34
N ALA A 22 -12.30 -0.11 -8.51
CA ALA A 22 -13.66 -0.55 -8.78
C ALA A 22 -14.60 0.65 -9.06
N PRO A 23 -15.51 0.53 -10.05
CA PRO A 23 -15.84 -0.67 -10.83
C PRO A 23 -14.92 -0.92 -12.05
N ALA A 24 -13.86 -0.12 -12.25
CA ALA A 24 -12.91 -0.36 -13.34
C ALA A 24 -12.10 -1.64 -13.09
N ARG A 25 -11.57 -2.23 -14.17
CA ARG A 25 -10.72 -3.42 -14.10
C ARG A 25 -9.31 -3.04 -13.63
N ALA A 26 -8.82 -3.68 -12.57
CA ALA A 26 -7.40 -3.63 -12.23
C ALA A 26 -6.57 -4.40 -13.26
N VAL A 27 -5.55 -3.73 -13.80
CA VAL A 27 -4.60 -4.29 -14.75
C VAL A 27 -3.20 -3.93 -14.28
N VAL A 28 -2.38 -4.96 -14.07
CA VAL A 28 -0.95 -4.78 -13.84
C VAL A 28 -0.28 -4.68 -15.21
N VAL A 29 0.23 -3.49 -15.54
CA VAL A 29 0.92 -3.25 -16.83
C VAL A 29 2.39 -3.62 -16.78
N LYS A 30 2.97 -3.73 -15.57
CA LYS A 30 4.39 -4.02 -15.36
C LYS A 30 4.63 -4.99 -14.19
N PRO A 31 4.43 -6.30 -14.40
CA PRO A 31 4.46 -7.28 -13.31
C PRO A 31 5.85 -7.47 -12.68
N ASP A 32 6.92 -7.48 -13.48
CA ASP A 32 8.28 -7.64 -12.98
C ASP A 32 8.79 -6.40 -12.24
N GLU A 33 8.38 -5.21 -12.70
CA GLU A 33 8.61 -3.97 -11.96
C GLU A 33 7.88 -4.01 -10.63
N LEU A 34 6.58 -4.36 -10.60
CA LEU A 34 5.83 -4.46 -9.35
C LEU A 34 6.54 -5.39 -8.33
N LYS A 35 6.99 -6.56 -8.75
CA LYS A 35 7.76 -7.48 -7.89
C LYS A 35 9.04 -6.83 -7.36
N SER A 36 9.79 -6.14 -8.23
CA SER A 36 11.04 -5.47 -7.86
C SER A 36 10.82 -4.29 -6.90
N LEU A 37 9.76 -3.52 -7.12
CA LEU A 37 9.38 -2.37 -6.28
C LEU A 37 9.01 -2.81 -4.87
N LEU A 38 8.31 -3.94 -4.73
CA LEU A 38 7.95 -4.49 -3.42
C LEU A 38 9.14 -5.12 -2.67
N ALA A 39 10.15 -5.60 -3.39
CA ALA A 39 11.39 -6.09 -2.80
C ALA A 39 12.34 -4.98 -2.32
N CYS A 40 12.31 -3.80 -2.97
CA CYS A 40 13.18 -2.67 -2.64
C CYS A 40 13.12 -2.21 -1.17
N PRO A 41 11.94 -1.94 -0.57
CA PRO A 41 11.87 -1.55 0.84
C PRO A 41 12.34 -2.66 1.78
N LEU A 42 12.15 -3.94 1.45
CA LEU A 42 12.70 -5.04 2.26
C LEU A 42 14.23 -5.05 2.27
N ARG A 43 14.86 -4.81 1.10
CA ARG A 43 16.32 -4.65 1.01
C ARG A 43 16.80 -3.42 1.79
N ALA A 44 16.07 -2.32 1.71
CA ALA A 44 16.39 -1.11 2.47
C ALA A 44 16.28 -1.35 3.99
N ALA A 45 15.30 -2.13 4.45
CA ALA A 45 15.14 -2.50 5.85
C ALA A 45 16.33 -3.32 6.36
N ILE A 46 16.82 -4.27 5.55
CA ILE A 46 17.99 -5.08 5.88
C ILE A 46 19.27 -4.22 5.92
N ALA A 47 19.46 -3.36 4.91
CA ALA A 47 20.67 -2.56 4.79
C ALA A 47 20.74 -1.39 5.79
N GLN A 48 19.59 -0.86 6.21
CA GLN A 48 19.49 0.33 7.06
C GLN A 48 18.48 0.11 8.20
N PRO A 49 18.75 -0.83 9.12
CA PRO A 49 17.79 -1.24 10.17
C PRO A 49 17.46 -0.12 11.17
N HIS A 50 18.32 0.90 11.28
CA HIS A 50 18.11 2.04 12.18
C HIS A 50 17.15 3.10 11.63
N ARG A 51 16.65 2.94 10.40
CA ARG A 51 15.72 3.90 9.81
C ARG A 51 14.35 3.76 10.43
N HIS A 52 13.70 4.90 10.68
CA HIS A 52 12.32 4.94 11.14
C HIS A 52 11.39 4.24 10.12
N PRO A 53 10.35 3.50 10.55
CA PRO A 53 9.46 2.82 9.60
C PRO A 53 8.84 3.73 8.53
N SER A 54 8.62 5.02 8.81
CA SER A 54 8.18 6.01 7.81
C SER A 54 9.09 6.11 6.59
N TYR A 55 10.40 5.83 6.73
CA TYR A 55 11.32 5.77 5.59
C TYR A 55 10.94 4.65 4.62
N LEU A 56 10.62 3.46 5.15
CA LEU A 56 10.19 2.31 4.35
C LEU A 56 8.82 2.53 3.72
N ALA A 57 7.89 3.14 4.48
CA ALA A 57 6.59 3.57 3.97
C ALA A 57 6.72 4.56 2.80
N ALA A 58 7.66 5.52 2.92
CA ALA A 58 7.94 6.49 1.87
C ALA A 58 8.55 5.84 0.62
N ILE A 59 9.54 4.94 0.78
CA ILE A 59 10.11 4.19 -0.35
C ILE A 59 9.03 3.37 -1.07
N LEU A 60 8.19 2.68 -0.31
CA LEU A 60 7.15 1.80 -0.84
C LEU A 60 6.10 2.59 -1.63
N SER A 61 5.58 3.68 -1.06
CA SER A 61 4.61 4.54 -1.75
C SER A 61 5.23 5.21 -2.97
N TYR A 62 6.40 5.85 -2.83
CA TYR A 62 7.10 6.52 -3.93
C TYR A 62 7.36 5.57 -5.10
N SER A 63 7.80 4.34 -4.81
CA SER A 63 8.10 3.32 -5.81
C SER A 63 6.87 2.95 -6.64
N ILE A 64 5.71 2.73 -6.02
CA ILE A 64 4.46 2.43 -6.74
C ILE A 64 3.97 3.65 -7.52
N ILE A 65 3.99 4.83 -6.92
CA ILE A 65 3.52 6.08 -7.53
C ILE A 65 4.35 6.43 -8.77
N ARG A 66 5.67 6.33 -8.67
CA ARG A 66 6.58 6.78 -9.72
C ARG A 66 6.65 5.81 -10.89
N ASN A 67 6.66 4.51 -10.62
CA ASN A 67 6.85 3.50 -11.67
C ASN A 67 5.54 3.06 -12.33
N GLN A 68 4.41 3.40 -11.70
CA GLN A 68 3.07 3.17 -12.21
C GLN A 68 2.83 1.74 -12.73
N PRO A 69 2.98 0.70 -11.87
CA PRO A 69 2.84 -0.68 -12.29
C PRO A 69 1.40 -1.08 -12.65
N PHE A 70 0.40 -0.27 -12.29
CA PHE A 70 -1.01 -0.48 -12.62
C PHE A 70 -1.46 0.46 -13.73
N LEU A 71 -2.44 0.04 -14.52
CA LEU A 71 -3.09 0.89 -15.52
C LEU A 71 -3.76 2.12 -14.89
N ALA A 72 -4.32 1.96 -13.69
CA ALA A 72 -4.98 3.02 -12.94
C ALA A 72 -4.78 2.84 -11.43
N GLY A 73 -4.98 3.92 -10.67
CA GLY A 73 -4.99 3.86 -9.20
C GLY A 73 -3.62 3.85 -8.52
N ASN A 74 -2.50 4.00 -9.24
CA ASN A 74 -1.14 3.95 -8.67
C ASN A 74 -0.94 4.85 -7.45
N GLN A 75 -1.45 6.08 -7.49
CA GLN A 75 -1.36 7.03 -6.36
C GLN A 75 -2.09 6.51 -5.12
N ARG A 76 -3.36 6.15 -5.28
CA ARG A 76 -4.20 5.63 -4.20
C ARG A 76 -3.66 4.32 -3.65
N THR A 77 -3.21 3.40 -4.51
CA THR A 77 -2.61 2.12 -4.09
C THR A 77 -1.30 2.33 -3.35
N GLY A 78 -0.39 3.18 -3.85
CA GLY A 78 0.89 3.45 -3.19
C GLY A 78 0.71 4.06 -1.80
N LEU A 79 -0.20 5.03 -1.66
CA LEU A 79 -0.53 5.64 -0.37
C LEU A 79 -1.17 4.64 0.59
N PHE A 80 -2.14 3.85 0.11
CA PHE A 80 -2.83 2.85 0.94
C PHE A 80 -1.86 1.82 1.51
N ILE A 81 -0.99 1.24 0.67
CA ILE A 81 -0.03 0.22 1.12
C ILE A 81 0.97 0.79 2.14
N ALA A 82 1.43 2.03 1.95
CA ALA A 82 2.32 2.68 2.91
C ALA A 82 1.61 2.99 4.25
N ASN A 83 0.34 3.37 4.20
CA ASN A 83 -0.48 3.58 5.39
C ASN A 83 -0.68 2.29 6.18
N GLU A 84 -1.02 1.19 5.51
CA GLU A 84 -1.17 -0.12 6.13
C GLU A 84 0.15 -0.66 6.70
N TYR A 85 1.27 -0.39 6.04
CA TYR A 85 2.58 -0.72 6.59
C TYR A 85 2.84 0.00 7.92
N LEU A 86 2.57 1.31 8.02
CA LEU A 86 2.76 2.05 9.27
C LEU A 86 1.85 1.53 10.40
N ARG A 87 0.58 1.26 10.09
CA ARG A 87 -0.35 0.67 11.06
C ARG A 87 0.10 -0.69 11.55
N ALA A 88 0.59 -1.54 10.65
CA ALA A 88 1.13 -2.84 11.02
C ALA A 88 2.42 -2.75 11.86
N GLN A 89 3.11 -1.59 11.85
CA GLN A 89 4.23 -1.26 12.73
C GLN A 89 3.78 -0.63 14.06
N GLY A 90 2.47 -0.52 14.32
CA GLY A 90 1.93 0.13 15.52
C GLY A 90 2.03 1.66 15.52
N LEU A 91 2.30 2.26 14.35
CA LEU A 91 2.40 3.70 14.18
C LEU A 91 1.08 4.30 13.66
N PRO A 92 0.84 5.60 13.91
CA PRO A 92 -0.19 6.31 13.16
C PRO A 92 0.09 6.18 11.66
N GLY A 93 -0.96 5.92 10.88
CA GLY A 93 -0.89 5.89 9.42
C GLY A 93 -0.45 7.24 8.84
N LEU A 94 -0.20 7.30 7.52
CA LEU A 94 0.11 8.56 6.84
C LEU A 94 -1.07 9.54 6.81
N ILE A 95 -2.29 9.00 6.93
CA ILE A 95 -3.54 9.74 6.95
C ILE A 95 -4.28 9.34 8.22
N GLU A 96 -4.66 10.33 9.02
CA GLU A 96 -5.69 10.14 10.04
C GLU A 96 -7.03 10.06 9.30
N PHE A 97 -7.75 8.95 9.46
CA PHE A 97 -9.16 8.90 9.03
C PHE A 97 -9.97 9.45 10.19
N ASP A 98 -10.02 10.77 10.29
CA ASP A 98 -11.06 11.45 11.04
C ASP A 98 -12.40 11.13 10.38
N SER A 99 -13.35 10.65 11.20
CA SER A 99 -14.67 10.11 10.83
C SER A 99 -15.62 11.10 10.15
N ILE A 100 -15.12 12.27 9.75
CA ILE A 100 -15.88 13.42 9.25
C ILE A 100 -15.47 13.76 7.79
N GLY A 101 -14.38 13.16 7.27
CA GLY A 101 -13.86 13.46 5.94
C GLY A 101 -14.25 12.45 4.85
N VAL A 102 -14.37 12.93 3.61
CA VAL A 102 -14.66 12.19 2.36
C VAL A 102 -13.76 10.95 2.15
N TYR A 103 -12.58 10.91 2.80
CA TYR A 103 -11.63 9.80 2.73
C TYR A 103 -11.85 8.71 3.79
N GLY A 104 -12.59 8.99 4.86
CA GLY A 104 -12.86 8.05 5.96
C GLY A 104 -13.82 6.92 5.57
N GLU A 105 -14.90 7.24 4.87
CA GLU A 105 -15.88 6.23 4.41
C GLU A 105 -15.28 5.29 3.35
N ALA A 106 -14.54 5.82 2.38
CA ALA A 106 -13.89 5.02 1.36
C ALA A 106 -12.78 4.13 1.95
N ALA A 107 -12.04 4.63 2.94
CA ALA A 107 -11.03 3.85 3.63
C ALA A 107 -11.66 2.76 4.53
N ASN A 108 -12.72 3.07 5.28
CA ASN A 108 -13.44 2.08 6.08
C ASN A 108 -14.06 1.00 5.20
N ALA A 109 -14.68 1.35 4.07
CA ALA A 109 -15.23 0.36 3.13
C ALA A 109 -14.15 -0.56 2.53
N VAL A 110 -12.93 -0.06 2.31
CA VAL A 110 -11.79 -0.88 1.88
C VAL A 110 -11.26 -1.72 3.05
N MET A 111 -11.18 -1.16 4.26
CA MET A 111 -10.68 -1.84 5.46
C MET A 111 -11.60 -2.95 5.93
N GLU A 112 -12.91 -2.71 6.06
CA GLU A 112 -13.92 -3.73 6.41
C GLU A 112 -13.89 -4.91 5.44
N ARG A 113 -13.71 -4.62 4.15
CA ARG A 113 -13.79 -5.63 3.09
C ARG A 113 -12.47 -6.38 2.86
N VAL A 114 -11.33 -5.80 3.24
CA VAL A 114 -9.99 -6.40 3.11
C VAL A 114 -9.53 -7.08 4.41
N LEU A 115 -9.92 -6.54 5.57
CA LEU A 115 -9.46 -6.99 6.89
C LEU A 115 -10.55 -7.67 7.72
N GLY A 116 -11.82 -7.60 7.32
CA GLY A 116 -12.94 -8.27 8.01
C GLY A 116 -13.20 -7.72 9.42
N ILE A 117 -12.96 -6.43 9.64
CA ILE A 117 -13.22 -5.68 10.89
C ILE A 117 -14.01 -4.43 10.58
#